data_AF-A0A2P5WI48-F1
#
_entry.id   AF-A0A2P5WI48-F1
#
_cell.length_a   1.000
_cell.length_b   1.000
_cell.length_c   1.000
_cell.angle_alpha   90.00
_cell.angle_beta   90.00
_cell.angle_gamma   90.00
#
_symmetry.space_group_name_H-M   'P 1'
#
loop_
_entity.id
_entity.type
_entity.pdbx_description
1 polymer ?
#
loop_
_entity_poly.entity_id
_entity_poly.type
_entity_poly.pdbx_seq_one_letter_code
_entity_poly.pdbx_strand_id
1 'polypeptide(L)'
;MAARGVDFDHSGSYLAIAGSDVRVYQVGSVKAEWNCIKTLPDLSGTGRATCVKFGSDAKYLAVGSMDRNLRIFGLPEGDASMES
;
A
#
# COMPACT_ATOMS: atom_id res chain seq x y z
N MET A 1 -16.94 -3.47 -7.08
CA MET A 1 -15.87 -2.90 -6.24
C MET A 1 -14.98 -2.06 -7.16
N ALA A 2 -14.79 -0.77 -6.90
CA ALA A 2 -14.05 0.13 -7.80
C ALA A 2 -12.68 0.45 -7.19
N ALA A 3 -11.62 0.30 -7.97
CA ALA A 3 -10.30 0.81 -7.60
C ALA A 3 -10.32 2.35 -7.68
N ARG A 4 -9.71 3.00 -6.70
CA ARG A 4 -9.66 4.47 -6.58
C ARG A 4 -8.24 5.01 -6.70
N GLY A 5 -7.25 4.19 -6.37
CA GLY A 5 -5.84 4.50 -6.55
C GLY A 5 -5.05 3.23 -6.81
N VAL A 6 -3.99 3.38 -7.60
CA VAL A 6 -3.01 2.33 -7.89
C VAL A 6 -1.62 2.93 -7.87
N ASP A 7 -0.64 2.13 -7.45
CA ASP A 7 0.76 2.56 -7.43
C ASP A 7 1.67 1.35 -7.56
N PHE A 8 2.66 1.43 -8.44
CA PHE A 8 3.77 0.48 -8.46
C PHE A 8 4.87 0.97 -7.52
N ASP A 9 5.58 0.03 -6.90
CA ASP A 9 6.84 0.39 -6.24
C ASP A 9 7.91 0.77 -7.26
N HIS A 10 9.02 1.36 -6.79
CA HIS A 10 10.10 1.81 -7.67
C HIS A 10 10.72 0.69 -8.52
N SER A 11 10.78 -0.54 -7.99
CA SER A 11 11.34 -1.68 -8.74
C SER A 11 10.37 -2.29 -9.76
N GLY A 12 9.07 -1.98 -9.64
CA GLY A 12 8.01 -2.61 -10.42
C GLY A 12 7.68 -4.05 -10.00
N SER A 13 8.21 -4.50 -8.86
CA SER A 13 7.96 -5.85 -8.31
C SER A 13 6.65 -5.94 -7.53
N TYR A 14 6.06 -4.80 -7.14
CA TYR A 14 4.84 -4.73 -6.34
C TYR A 14 3.86 -3.70 -6.90
N LEU A 15 2.57 -4.04 -6.84
CA LEU A 15 1.45 -3.17 -7.18
C LEU A 15 0.51 -3.05 -5.98
N ALA A 16 0.29 -1.83 -5.52
CA ALA A 16 -0.71 -1.52 -4.51
C ALA A 16 -1.99 -1.02 -5.18
N ILE A 17 -3.14 -1.47 -4.66
CA ILE A 17 -4.47 -1.04 -5.11
C ILE A 17 -5.28 -0.58 -3.90
N ALA A 18 -5.82 0.64 -3.97
CA ALA A 18 -6.75 1.21 -2.99
C ALA A 18 -8.19 1.19 -3.50
N GLY A 19 -9.11 0.75 -2.64
CA GLY A 19 -10.55 0.78 -2.92
C GLY A 19 -11.36 0.61 -1.63
N SER A 20 -12.13 -0.49 -1.55
CA SER A 20 -12.82 -0.87 -0.30
C SER A 20 -11.82 -1.36 0.76
N ASP A 21 -10.79 -2.07 0.32
CA ASP A 21 -9.61 -2.47 1.08
C ASP A 21 -8.36 -1.95 0.35
N VAL A 22 -7.19 -2.18 0.95
CA VAL A 22 -5.90 -1.96 0.28
C VAL A 22 -5.21 -3.30 0.12
N ARG A 23 -4.83 -3.62 -1.10
CA ARG A 23 -4.18 -4.88 -1.45
C ARG A 23 -2.85 -4.61 -2.12
N VAL A 24 -1.88 -5.47 -1.86
CA VAL A 24 -0.57 -5.46 -2.49
C VAL A 24 -0.40 -6.78 -3.23
N TYR A 25 -0.10 -6.66 -4.52
CA TYR A 25 0.19 -7.77 -5.40
C TYR A 25 1.68 -7.79 -5.71
N GLN A 26 2.25 -8.99 -5.73
CA GLN A 26 3.56 -9.21 -6.31
C GLN A 26 3.41 -9.34 -7.82
N VAL A 27 4.17 -8.53 -8.53
CA VAL A 27 4.23 -8.51 -9.99
C VAL A 27 5.16 -9.65 -10.41
N GLY A 28 4.57 -10.70 -10.98
CA GLY A 28 5.32 -11.74 -11.67
C GLY A 28 5.73 -11.32 -13.08
N SER A 29 6.21 -12.28 -13.87
CA SER A 29 6.35 -12.07 -15.32
C SER A 29 4.98 -11.74 -15.93
N VAL A 30 4.92 -11.03 -17.07
CA VAL A 30 3.66 -10.60 -17.72
C VAL A 30 2.70 -11.78 -18.05
N LYS A 31 3.24 -13.00 -18.10
CA LYS A 31 2.48 -14.26 -18.30
C LYS A 31 2.09 -14.99 -17.01
N ALA A 32 2.55 -14.53 -15.86
CA ALA A 32 2.29 -15.13 -14.56
C ALA A 32 1.05 -14.49 -13.92
N GLU A 33 0.38 -15.27 -13.09
CA GLU A 33 -0.77 -14.78 -12.31
C GLU A 33 -0.31 -13.72 -11.29
N TRP A 34 -1.15 -12.72 -11.09
CA TRP A 34 -0.92 -11.67 -10.11
C TRP A 34 -1.21 -12.22 -8.71
N ASN A 35 -0.17 -12.35 -7.88
CA ASN A 35 -0.31 -12.93 -6.56
C ASN A 35 -0.60 -11.84 -5.51
N CYS A 36 -1.75 -11.91 -4.83
CA CYS A 36 -2.08 -11.01 -3.73
C CYS A 36 -1.31 -11.42 -2.48
N ILE A 37 -0.24 -10.70 -2.17
CA ILE A 37 0.68 -11.05 -1.06
C ILE A 37 0.29 -10.39 0.26
N LYS A 38 -0.44 -9.27 0.21
CA LYS A 38 -0.94 -8.60 1.41
C LYS A 38 -2.30 -7.98 1.16
N THR A 39 -3.17 -8.11 2.15
CA THR A 39 -4.34 -7.26 2.34
C THR A 39 -4.10 -6.49 3.63
N LEU A 40 -4.13 -5.16 3.56
CA LEU A 40 -3.98 -4.32 4.74
C LEU A 40 -5.20 -4.51 5.65
N PRO A 41 -5.04 -4.29 6.98
CA PRO A 41 -6.10 -4.55 7.95
C PRO A 41 -7.40 -3.83 7.58
N ASP A 42 -8.51 -4.41 8.03
CA ASP A 42 -9.84 -3.94 7.65
C ASP A 42 -10.04 -2.45 7.99
N LEU A 43 -10.24 -1.67 6.94
CA LEU A 43 -10.51 -0.23 6.98
C LEU A 43 -12.02 0.06 6.91
N SER A 44 -12.90 -0.95 7.03
CA SER A 44 -14.36 -0.84 6.85
C SER A 44 -15.04 0.28 7.67
N GLY A 45 -14.54 0.56 8.88
CA GLY A 45 -15.03 1.66 9.74
C GLY A 45 -14.39 3.03 9.47
N THR A 46 -13.39 3.09 8.60
CA THR A 46 -12.51 4.24 8.39
C THR A 46 -12.72 4.90 7.02
N GLY A 47 -13.80 4.56 6.33
CA GLY A 47 -14.03 4.99 4.96
C GLY A 47 -13.13 4.29 3.95
N ARG A 48 -13.46 4.45 2.67
CA ARG A 48 -12.75 3.79 1.56
C ARG A 48 -11.40 4.45 1.32
N ALA A 49 -10.36 3.65 1.09
CA ALA A 49 -9.06 4.15 0.65
C ALA A 49 -9.23 4.89 -0.70
N THR A 50 -8.72 6.13 -0.76
CA THR A 50 -8.82 7.02 -1.92
C THR A 50 -7.54 7.04 -2.73
N CYS A 51 -6.40 6.91 -2.07
CA CYS A 51 -5.09 6.91 -2.69
C CYS A 51 -4.14 5.99 -1.93
N VAL A 52 -3.10 5.56 -2.64
CA VAL A 52 -2.06 4.69 -2.12
C VAL A 52 -0.72 5.06 -2.75
N LYS A 53 0.35 5.04 -1.95
CA LYS A 53 1.71 5.28 -2.42
C LYS A 53 2.71 4.37 -1.70
N PHE A 54 3.60 3.76 -2.47
CA PHE A 54 4.79 3.12 -1.91
C PHE A 54 5.79 4.16 -1.40
N GLY A 55 6.37 3.86 -0.24
CA GLY A 55 7.57 4.50 0.24
C GLY A 55 8.84 3.97 -0.43
N SER A 56 9.96 4.57 -0.08
CA SER A 56 11.30 4.14 -0.55
C SER A 56 11.50 2.64 -0.34
N ASP A 57 12.02 1.97 -1.37
CA ASP A 57 12.31 0.52 -1.40
C ASP A 57 11.13 -0.38 -0.98
N ALA A 58 9.89 0.10 -1.15
CA ALA A 58 8.67 -0.60 -0.68
C ALA A 58 8.66 -0.92 0.82
N LYS A 59 9.46 -0.21 1.65
CA LYS A 59 9.55 -0.42 3.11
C LYS A 59 8.28 -0.03 3.87
N TYR A 60 7.55 0.94 3.33
CA TYR A 60 6.27 1.36 3.86
C TYR A 60 5.28 1.70 2.76
N LEU A 61 4.01 1.84 3.15
CA LEU A 61 2.89 2.16 2.29
C LEU A 61 2.05 3.26 2.94
N ALA A 62 1.87 4.37 2.23
CA ALA A 62 1.01 5.47 2.66
C ALA A 62 -0.38 5.32 2.03
N VAL A 63 -1.42 5.36 2.86
CA VAL A 63 -2.82 5.19 2.44
C VAL A 63 -3.65 6.37 2.93
N GLY A 64 -4.22 7.12 1.99
CA GLY A 64 -5.22 8.14 2.28
C GLY A 64 -6.63 7.55 2.25
N SER A 65 -7.48 7.95 3.20
CA SER A 65 -8.86 7.47 3.30
C SER A 65 -9.89 8.60 3.42
N MET A 66 -11.15 8.28 3.16
CA MET A 66 -12.28 9.21 3.28
C MET A 66 -12.60 9.64 4.71
N ASP A 67 -12.12 8.95 5.73
CA ASP A 67 -12.21 9.41 7.12
C ASP A 67 -11.25 10.55 7.46
N ARG A 68 -10.54 11.08 6.47
CA ARG A 68 -9.54 12.16 6.60
C ARG A 68 -8.28 11.73 7.36
N ASN A 69 -8.02 10.43 7.48
CA ASN A 69 -6.77 9.93 8.02
C ASN A 69 -5.81 9.48 6.90
N LEU A 70 -4.52 9.73 7.14
CA LEU A 70 -3.40 9.13 6.42
C LEU A 70 -2.81 8.04 7.30
N ARG A 71 -2.68 6.82 6.76
CA ARG A 71 -2.12 5.67 7.48
C ARG A 71 -0.84 5.21 6.82
N ILE A 72 0.18 4.96 7.63
CA ILE A 72 1.45 4.40 7.19
C ILE A 72 1.54 2.95 7.65
N PHE A 73 1.80 2.04 6.72
CA PHE A 73 1.97 0.62 6.99
C PHE A 73 3.40 0.21 6.67
N GLY A 74 4.12 -0.33 7.64
CA GLY A 74 5.57 -0.59 7.52
C GLY A 74 6.39 0.48 8.24
N LEU A 75 7.72 0.32 8.18
CA LEU A 75 8.65 1.21 8.87
C LEU A 75 9.24 2.21 7.87
N PRO A 76 8.96 3.51 7.99
CA PRO A 76 9.70 4.53 7.25
C PRO A 76 11.15 4.54 7.72
N GLU A 77 12.10 4.52 6.79
CA GLU A 77 13.51 4.62 7.10
C GLU A 77 13.80 6.03 7.63
N GLY A 78 13.99 6.15 8.94
CA GLY A 78 14.15 7.43 9.63
C GLY A 78 13.99 7.39 11.15
N ASP A 79 13.36 6.35 11.71
CA ASP A 79 13.08 6.26 13.16
C ASP A 79 14.00 5.29 13.94
N ALA A 80 15.02 4.70 13.29
CA ALA A 80 15.93 3.74 13.93
C ALA A 80 17.27 4.35 14.40
N SER A 81 17.45 5.68 14.30
CA SER A 81 18.73 6.34 14.59
C SER A 81 18.64 7.46 15.64
N MET A 82 17.57 7.51 16.46
CA MET A 82 17.48 8.42 17.61
C MET A 82 17.39 7.66 18.94
N GLU A 83 18.33 6.77 19.20
CA GLU A 83 18.70 6.41 20.57
C GLU A 83 20.24 6.39 20.65
N SER A 84 20.81 7.38 21.33
CA SER A 84 22.19 7.42 21.83
C SER A 84 22.16 7.96 23.25
#